data_AF-A0A0F8U2R3-F1
#
_entry.id   AF-A0A0F8U2R3-F1
#
_cell.length_a   1.000
_cell.length_b   1.000
_cell.length_c   1.000
_cell.angle_alpha   90.00
_cell.angle_beta   90.00
_cell.angle_gamma   90.00
#
_symmetry.space_group_name_H-M   'P 1'
#
loop_
_entity.id
_entity.type
_entity.pdbx_description
1 polymer ?
#
loop_
_entity_poly.entity_id
_entity_poly.type
_entity_poly.pdbx_seq_one_letter_code
_entity_poly.pdbx_strand_id
1 'polypeptide(L)'
;MQVIHRLFNVARIKCAGYKRLLPGILAFNNPSTLPYSLLAHLHKMSQFPSQQPVPDLASAAGYLLGHSNYPSLFRSADEVPQFFVSYRWWEDEVTTILWAFDAQEIKRVIRYGLFQDEHLPRKVLQTRNAATIDTFLLTLVEPHERALFPSLSHTQKVEEIVRRCRVATPSLVSWGWFPACKDGDLTPLAIAEAIDAESQLHFTRISFEELVRYSLGWPSSRVDWFLQQHTVFYVHLLNYLNAFPEDRGRYVKVEKHLRERSPFAHRALARCLLAVQGISSQADLSSNTPQGFEFFAGPIQRLFRDLPPSLTLILKVLSVLGVRFQRTYVHARAMEWTRPFNVAFSFLEDLLGSTSSMDFARTLTNADERDFSGIVEQGIFDQSLIQRLCIQWELLSLDVWECCTALPDMVGSIQECLQPLLLLRTYHSFMAVLTGLHKYSVSESSACVETDTPTASLAPKPVLPPDLVHFLDPFQNYAAYRQQFENAAGIPFLIPHMREYQQKGEPVLRQLALKLENVVP
;
A
#
# COMPACT_ATOMS: atom_id res chain seq x y z
N MET A 1 -22.41 8.58 1.28
CA MET A 1 -21.30 8.82 0.33
C MET A 1 -21.23 10.29 -0.13
N GLN A 2 -21.07 11.25 0.80
CA GLN A 2 -20.83 12.68 0.47
C GLN A 2 -20.12 13.47 1.59
N VAL A 3 -19.51 12.79 2.58
CA VAL A 3 -18.92 13.44 3.78
C VAL A 3 -17.39 13.31 3.83
N ILE A 4 -16.79 12.37 3.10
CA ILE A 4 -15.32 12.19 3.02
C ILE A 4 -14.64 13.30 2.20
N HIS A 5 -15.39 14.07 1.40
CA HIS A 5 -14.83 15.12 0.53
C HIS A 5 -14.59 16.48 1.24
N ARG A 6 -14.99 16.64 2.51
CA ARG A 6 -14.91 17.94 3.23
C ARG A 6 -13.69 18.13 4.13
N LEU A 7 -12.93 17.08 4.48
CA LEU A 7 -11.74 17.22 5.34
C LEU A 7 -10.42 17.44 4.57
N PHE A 8 -10.37 17.15 3.27
CA PHE A 8 -9.18 17.40 2.44
C PHE A 8 -9.14 18.78 1.75
N ASN A 9 -10.19 19.61 1.88
CA ASN A 9 -10.32 20.88 1.14
C ASN A 9 -9.93 22.15 1.91
N VAL A 10 -9.45 22.06 3.15
CA VAL A 10 -9.04 23.24 3.94
C VAL A 10 -7.60 23.70 3.65
N ALA A 11 -6.82 22.94 2.88
CA ALA A 11 -5.44 23.32 2.50
C ALA A 11 -5.31 23.95 1.09
N ARG A 12 -6.41 24.42 0.46
CA ARG A 12 -6.38 24.86 -0.95
C ARG A 12 -6.86 26.27 -1.26
N ILE A 13 -6.96 27.17 -0.27
CA ILE A 13 -7.29 28.59 -0.54
C ILE A 13 -6.23 29.50 0.06
N LYS A 14 -5.18 29.76 -0.73
CA LYS A 14 -4.43 31.03 -0.78
C LYS A 14 -3.48 30.97 -1.96
N CYS A 15 -3.94 31.40 -3.13
CA CYS A 15 -3.14 32.14 -4.10
C CYS A 15 -4.04 32.70 -5.22
N ALA A 16 -3.93 34.01 -5.41
CA ALA A 16 -4.36 34.84 -6.52
C ALA A 16 -5.87 35.05 -6.75
N GLY A 17 -6.31 36.24 -6.33
CA GLY A 17 -7.52 36.88 -6.84
C GLY A 17 -7.25 37.83 -8.02
N TYR A 18 -8.34 38.48 -8.42
CA TYR A 18 -8.54 39.50 -9.48
C TYR A 18 -8.70 38.91 -10.90
N LYS A 19 -9.77 39.16 -11.68
CA LYS A 19 -10.70 40.31 -11.71
C LYS A 19 -12.01 39.96 -12.44
N ARG A 20 -13.11 40.54 -11.93
CA ARG A 20 -14.50 40.59 -12.43
C ARG A 20 -14.65 41.02 -13.91
N LEU A 21 -15.69 40.51 -14.58
CA LEU A 21 -16.87 41.29 -15.05
C LEU A 21 -17.95 40.36 -15.68
N LEU A 22 -19.18 40.49 -15.19
CA LEU A 22 -20.46 40.01 -15.76
C LEU A 22 -21.13 41.20 -16.50
N PRO A 23 -22.33 41.12 -17.14
CA PRO A 23 -23.18 39.97 -17.56
C PRO A 23 -23.76 40.12 -19.01
N GLY A 24 -24.59 39.17 -19.49
CA GLY A 24 -25.52 39.46 -20.60
C GLY A 24 -26.12 38.23 -21.30
N ILE A 25 -27.34 37.87 -20.91
CA ILE A 25 -28.26 36.93 -21.57
C ILE A 25 -28.75 37.52 -22.90
N LEU A 26 -28.87 36.75 -23.98
CA LEU A 26 -29.96 36.82 -24.97
C LEU A 26 -29.99 35.56 -25.87
N ALA A 27 -31.18 35.03 -26.08
CA ALA A 27 -31.53 33.89 -26.94
C ALA A 27 -31.75 34.32 -28.40
N PHE A 28 -31.56 33.41 -29.37
CA PHE A 28 -32.52 33.03 -30.44
C PHE A 28 -31.84 32.30 -31.64
N ASN A 29 -32.42 31.15 -32.00
CA ASN A 29 -32.72 30.58 -33.33
C ASN A 29 -31.65 30.33 -34.44
N ASN A 30 -31.40 29.01 -34.61
CA ASN A 30 -31.67 28.20 -35.83
C ASN A 30 -30.67 28.26 -37.05
N PRO A 31 -30.72 27.32 -38.01
CA PRO A 31 -29.87 26.12 -38.10
C PRO A 31 -29.08 26.02 -39.42
N SER A 32 -28.50 24.84 -39.72
CA SER A 32 -27.78 24.39 -40.95
C SER A 32 -26.26 24.64 -40.89
N THR A 33 -25.36 23.66 -40.98
CA THR A 33 -25.24 22.57 -41.96
C THR A 33 -24.22 21.54 -41.44
N LEU A 34 -24.59 20.26 -41.30
CA LEU A 34 -23.64 19.14 -41.18
C LEU A 34 -24.24 17.91 -41.90
N PRO A 35 -23.45 17.18 -42.73
CA PRO A 35 -23.96 16.10 -43.56
C PRO A 35 -24.29 14.82 -42.77
N TYR A 36 -25.41 14.23 -43.16
CA TYR A 36 -26.23 13.21 -42.49
C TYR A 36 -25.64 11.78 -42.40
N SER A 37 -24.32 11.55 -42.55
CA SER A 37 -23.77 10.18 -42.65
C SER A 37 -23.14 9.62 -41.36
N LEU A 38 -22.90 10.43 -40.33
CA LEU A 38 -22.26 9.97 -39.06
C LEU A 38 -23.24 9.68 -37.92
N LEU A 39 -24.49 10.17 -38.00
CA LEU A 39 -25.52 9.94 -36.98
C LEU A 39 -26.29 8.61 -37.16
N ALA A 40 -26.27 8.01 -38.35
CA ALA A 40 -26.99 6.77 -38.63
C ALA A 40 -26.33 5.51 -38.05
N HIS A 41 -25.04 5.57 -37.69
CA HIS A 41 -24.33 4.43 -37.07
C HIS A 41 -24.37 4.46 -35.53
N LEU A 42 -24.57 5.64 -34.92
CA LEU A 42 -24.62 5.81 -33.46
C LEU A 42 -26.02 5.59 -32.87
N HIS A 43 -27.08 5.57 -33.70
CA HIS A 43 -28.45 5.45 -33.23
C HIS A 43 -29.02 4.01 -33.23
N LYS A 44 -28.19 3.00 -33.57
CA LYS A 44 -28.60 1.59 -33.67
C LYS A 44 -28.12 0.69 -32.52
N MET A 45 -27.52 1.25 -31.47
CA MET A 45 -27.12 0.52 -30.26
C MET A 45 -27.89 0.91 -28.99
N SER A 46 -29.07 1.54 -29.13
CA SER A 46 -29.90 1.93 -27.97
C SER A 46 -31.34 1.45 -28.13
N GLN A 47 -31.56 0.14 -28.15
CA GLN A 47 -32.86 -0.46 -27.88
C GLN A 47 -32.73 -1.98 -27.71
N PHE A 48 -32.94 -2.49 -26.49
CA PHE A 48 -33.77 -3.66 -26.15
C PHE A 48 -33.72 -3.93 -24.62
N PRO A 49 -34.71 -4.62 -24.02
CA PRO A 49 -35.29 -4.28 -22.73
C PRO A 49 -34.81 -5.20 -21.58
N SER A 50 -35.03 -4.71 -20.37
CA SER A 50 -34.77 -5.38 -19.10
C SER A 50 -35.63 -6.65 -18.92
N GLN A 51 -35.00 -7.81 -18.68
CA GLN A 51 -35.36 -8.83 -17.66
C GLN A 51 -34.49 -10.10 -17.78
N GLN A 52 -34.02 -10.59 -16.63
CA GLN A 52 -33.45 -11.94 -16.32
C GLN A 52 -31.92 -12.21 -16.49
N PRO A 53 -31.37 -13.17 -15.71
CA PRO A 53 -30.13 -12.99 -14.94
C PRO A 53 -28.84 -13.25 -15.72
N VAL A 54 -27.81 -12.46 -15.40
CA VAL A 54 -26.49 -12.45 -16.05
C VAL A 54 -25.65 -13.66 -15.63
N PRO A 55 -25.10 -14.46 -16.56
CA PRO A 55 -23.99 -15.38 -16.29
C PRO A 55 -22.62 -14.67 -16.40
N ASP A 56 -21.70 -15.05 -15.52
CA ASP A 56 -20.27 -14.75 -15.41
C ASP A 56 -19.62 -13.68 -16.30
N LEU A 57 -19.21 -12.57 -15.66
CA LEU A 57 -18.44 -11.46 -16.25
C LEU A 57 -17.05 -11.87 -16.80
N ALA A 58 -16.53 -13.06 -16.50
CA ALA A 58 -15.33 -13.60 -17.14
C ALA A 58 -15.53 -13.82 -18.65
N SER A 59 -16.77 -14.06 -19.08
CA SER A 59 -17.14 -14.30 -20.47
C SER A 59 -17.15 -13.01 -21.31
N ALA A 60 -17.51 -11.87 -20.71
CA ALA A 60 -17.57 -10.58 -21.41
C ALA A 60 -16.19 -10.05 -21.84
N ALA A 61 -15.12 -10.34 -21.07
CA ALA A 61 -13.74 -10.09 -21.49
C ALA A 61 -13.32 -11.01 -22.65
N GLY A 62 -13.85 -12.23 -22.70
CA GLY A 62 -13.67 -13.16 -23.82
C GLY A 62 -14.38 -12.71 -25.10
N TYR A 63 -15.52 -12.02 -25.01
CA TYR A 63 -16.28 -11.60 -26.19
C TYR A 63 -15.68 -10.40 -26.96
N LEU A 64 -14.84 -9.57 -26.35
CA LEU A 64 -14.08 -8.52 -27.09
C LEU A 64 -12.81 -9.05 -27.77
N LEU A 65 -12.37 -10.26 -27.41
CA LEU A 65 -11.18 -10.93 -27.96
C LEU A 65 -11.51 -12.16 -28.80
N GLY A 66 -12.79 -12.50 -28.96
CA GLY A 66 -13.23 -13.41 -30.00
C GLY A 66 -12.96 -12.76 -31.36
N HIS A 67 -11.82 -13.11 -31.97
CA HIS A 67 -11.36 -12.78 -33.35
C HIS A 67 -10.25 -11.72 -33.51
N SER A 68 -9.44 -11.39 -32.51
CA SER A 68 -8.24 -10.57 -32.74
C SER A 68 -6.95 -11.43 -32.78
N ASN A 69 -6.33 -11.52 -33.97
CA ASN A 69 -5.07 -12.24 -34.26
C ASN A 69 -3.80 -11.65 -33.56
N TYR A 70 -3.94 -10.84 -32.51
CA TYR A 70 -2.80 -10.20 -31.88
C TYR A 70 -2.21 -11.09 -30.78
N PRO A 71 -0.90 -11.44 -30.84
CA PRO A 71 -0.26 -12.21 -29.78
C PRO A 71 -0.17 -11.38 -28.49
N SER A 72 -0.25 -12.05 -27.33
CA SER A 72 -0.03 -11.39 -26.03
C SER A 72 1.35 -10.73 -25.99
N LEU A 73 1.40 -9.47 -25.53
CA LEU A 73 2.66 -8.75 -25.37
C LEU A 73 3.51 -9.28 -24.22
N PHE A 74 2.86 -9.86 -23.21
CA PHE A 74 3.48 -10.26 -21.96
C PHE A 74 3.21 -11.73 -21.69
N ARG A 75 4.18 -12.38 -21.04
CA ARG A 75 4.05 -13.71 -20.48
C ARG A 75 4.35 -13.63 -19.00
N SER A 76 3.39 -14.02 -18.17
CA SER A 76 3.49 -13.98 -16.71
C SER A 76 4.85 -14.48 -16.21
N ALA A 77 5.24 -15.69 -16.58
CA ALA A 77 6.50 -16.30 -16.14
C ALA A 77 7.77 -15.49 -16.47
N ASP A 78 7.74 -14.64 -17.49
CA ASP A 78 8.90 -13.83 -17.91
C ASP A 78 8.97 -12.49 -17.15
N GLU A 79 7.88 -12.10 -16.46
CA GLU A 79 7.75 -10.82 -15.76
C GLU A 79 8.19 -10.85 -14.30
N VAL A 80 8.61 -12.01 -13.80
CA VAL A 80 9.06 -12.23 -12.43
C VAL A 80 10.47 -12.83 -12.40
N PRO A 81 11.35 -12.42 -11.46
CA PRO A 81 12.64 -13.07 -11.28
C PRO A 81 12.49 -14.55 -10.99
N GLN A 82 13.34 -15.37 -11.61
CA GLN A 82 13.30 -16.81 -11.38
C GLN A 82 13.61 -17.12 -9.91
N PHE A 83 12.68 -17.85 -9.29
CA PHE A 83 12.77 -18.27 -7.90
C PHE A 83 12.96 -19.78 -7.82
N PHE A 84 14.23 -20.20 -7.75
CA PHE A 84 14.57 -21.60 -7.55
C PHE A 84 14.91 -21.86 -6.09
N VAL A 85 14.13 -22.73 -5.47
CA VAL A 85 14.43 -23.26 -4.13
C VAL A 85 14.41 -24.77 -4.25
N SER A 86 15.46 -25.42 -3.77
CA SER A 86 15.59 -26.89 -3.79
C SER A 86 14.50 -27.59 -2.99
N TYR A 87 13.97 -26.91 -1.98
CA TYR A 87 12.95 -27.42 -1.07
C TYR A 87 12.08 -26.30 -0.50
N ARG A 88 10.76 -26.42 -0.63
CA ARG A 88 9.78 -25.45 -0.11
C ARG A 88 9.41 -25.78 1.33
N TRP A 89 10.34 -25.57 2.24
CA TRP A 89 10.21 -25.90 3.67
C TRP A 89 8.93 -25.35 4.31
N TRP A 90 8.44 -24.20 3.84
CA TRP A 90 7.23 -23.58 4.37
C TRP A 90 5.95 -24.39 4.08
N GLU A 91 5.91 -25.22 3.03
CA GLU A 91 4.71 -26.04 2.74
C GLU A 91 4.47 -27.11 3.83
N ASP A 92 5.54 -27.62 4.46
CA ASP A 92 5.45 -28.53 5.60
C ASP A 92 4.99 -27.81 6.87
N GLU A 93 5.50 -26.60 7.11
CA GLU A 93 5.10 -25.79 8.26
C GLU A 93 3.64 -25.35 8.17
N VAL A 94 3.10 -25.11 6.96
CA VAL A 94 1.67 -24.83 6.75
C VAL A 94 0.81 -25.91 7.40
N THR A 95 1.12 -27.18 7.14
CA THR A 95 0.34 -28.30 7.70
C THR A 95 0.41 -28.29 9.22
N THR A 96 1.61 -28.10 9.78
CA THR A 96 1.82 -28.03 11.23
C THR A 96 1.00 -26.91 11.88
N ILE A 97 1.02 -25.71 11.29
CA ILE A 97 0.28 -24.55 11.80
C ILE A 97 -1.25 -24.77 11.69
N LEU A 98 -1.74 -25.37 10.60
CA LEU A 98 -3.18 -25.68 10.46
C LEU A 98 -3.69 -26.65 11.54
N TRP A 99 -2.80 -27.47 12.12
CA TRP A 99 -3.09 -28.35 13.26
C TRP A 99 -2.85 -27.70 14.63
N ALA A 100 -2.13 -26.57 14.70
CA ALA A 100 -1.89 -25.83 15.94
C ALA A 100 -3.18 -25.24 16.52
N PHE A 101 -3.14 -24.71 17.75
CA PHE A 101 -4.32 -24.11 18.40
C PHE A 101 -4.36 -22.58 18.30
N ASP A 102 -3.42 -21.97 17.58
CA ASP A 102 -3.36 -20.52 17.39
C ASP A 102 -4.22 -20.07 16.20
N ALA A 103 -5.36 -19.46 16.52
CA ALA A 103 -6.29 -18.91 15.52
C ALA A 103 -5.66 -17.83 14.62
N GLN A 104 -4.75 -17.00 15.14
CA GLN A 104 -4.13 -15.92 14.37
C GLN A 104 -3.11 -16.48 13.40
N GLU A 105 -2.34 -17.49 13.78
CA GLU A 105 -1.42 -18.18 12.87
C GLU A 105 -2.18 -18.91 11.76
N ILE A 106 -3.24 -19.67 12.10
CA ILE A 106 -4.09 -20.35 11.12
C ILE A 106 -4.71 -19.33 10.15
N LYS A 107 -5.21 -18.20 10.66
CA LYS A 107 -5.75 -17.11 9.83
C LYS A 107 -4.71 -16.61 8.82
N ARG A 108 -3.47 -16.35 9.26
CA ARG A 108 -2.39 -15.89 8.37
C ARG A 108 -2.02 -16.94 7.31
N VAL A 109 -1.96 -18.22 7.69
CA VAL A 109 -1.71 -19.33 6.74
C VAL A 109 -2.79 -19.37 5.64
N ILE A 110 -4.06 -19.31 6.02
CA ILE A 110 -5.17 -19.32 5.05
C ILE A 110 -5.15 -18.06 4.18
N ARG A 111 -4.86 -16.89 4.78
CA ARG A 111 -4.81 -15.60 4.09
C ARG A 111 -3.77 -15.58 2.97
N TYR A 112 -2.53 -15.95 3.27
CA TYR A 112 -1.43 -15.91 2.29
C TYR A 112 -1.41 -17.12 1.36
N GLY A 113 -1.90 -18.27 1.83
CA GLY A 113 -2.06 -19.44 0.99
C GLY A 113 -0.74 -20.00 0.45
N LEU A 114 0.36 -20.01 1.20
CA LEU A 114 1.68 -20.41 0.68
C LEU A 114 1.83 -21.95 0.52
N PHE A 115 0.93 -22.57 -0.25
CA PHE A 115 0.84 -24.00 -0.47
C PHE A 115 0.20 -24.29 -1.84
N GLN A 116 0.49 -25.48 -2.39
CA GLN A 116 0.01 -25.87 -3.72
C GLN A 116 -1.47 -26.29 -3.74
N ASP A 117 -1.94 -27.07 -2.76
CA ASP A 117 -3.33 -27.53 -2.70
C ASP A 117 -4.25 -26.49 -2.03
N GLU A 118 -5.02 -25.75 -2.82
CA GLU A 118 -5.97 -24.74 -2.30
C GLU A 118 -7.05 -25.31 -1.36
N HIS A 119 -7.30 -26.62 -1.40
CA HIS A 119 -8.26 -27.30 -0.53
C HIS A 119 -7.64 -27.77 0.79
N LEU A 120 -6.32 -27.64 0.98
CA LEU A 120 -5.62 -28.10 2.18
C LEU A 120 -6.23 -27.56 3.49
N PRO A 121 -6.51 -26.24 3.64
CA PRO A 121 -7.14 -25.74 4.86
C PRO A 121 -8.51 -26.35 5.13
N ARG A 122 -9.32 -26.58 4.07
CA ARG A 122 -10.65 -27.19 4.21
C ARG A 122 -10.53 -28.61 4.71
N LYS A 123 -9.65 -29.41 4.09
CA LYS A 123 -9.42 -30.81 4.47
C LYS A 123 -8.99 -30.90 5.93
N VAL A 124 -8.00 -30.10 6.35
CA VAL A 124 -7.51 -30.11 7.73
C VAL A 124 -8.59 -29.66 8.70
N LEU A 125 -9.21 -28.50 8.50
CA LEU A 125 -10.22 -27.95 9.41
C LEU A 125 -11.46 -28.84 9.53
N GLN A 126 -11.88 -29.51 8.46
CA GLN A 126 -13.01 -30.45 8.51
C GLN A 126 -12.74 -31.65 9.44
N THR A 127 -11.49 -32.08 9.57
CA THR A 127 -11.11 -33.19 10.46
C THR A 127 -10.95 -32.77 11.93
N ARG A 128 -10.91 -31.46 12.22
CA ARG A 128 -10.81 -30.98 13.61
C ARG A 128 -12.14 -31.14 14.34
N ASN A 129 -12.06 -31.23 15.67
CA ASN A 129 -13.25 -31.32 16.50
C ASN A 129 -14.09 -30.02 16.42
N ALA A 130 -15.39 -30.15 16.68
CA ALA A 130 -16.34 -29.03 16.57
C ALA A 130 -16.00 -27.88 17.53
N ALA A 131 -15.55 -28.19 18.75
CA ALA A 131 -15.23 -27.17 19.76
C ALA A 131 -14.07 -26.25 19.33
N THR A 132 -13.05 -26.80 18.66
CA THR A 132 -11.93 -26.02 18.12
C THR A 132 -12.39 -25.13 16.96
N ILE A 133 -13.23 -25.66 16.07
CA ILE A 133 -13.80 -24.89 14.96
C ILE A 133 -14.70 -23.75 15.48
N ASP A 134 -15.53 -24.03 16.48
CA ASP A 134 -16.37 -23.02 17.14
C ASP A 134 -15.52 -21.92 17.77
N THR A 135 -14.50 -22.30 18.54
CA THR A 135 -13.58 -21.36 19.18
C THR A 135 -12.87 -20.49 18.14
N PHE A 136 -12.37 -21.10 17.05
CA PHE A 136 -11.70 -20.37 16.00
C PHE A 136 -12.65 -19.39 15.28
N LEU A 137 -13.84 -19.85 14.90
CA LEU A 137 -14.83 -19.00 14.26
C LEU A 137 -15.20 -17.80 15.16
N LEU A 138 -15.32 -18.01 16.47
CA LEU A 138 -15.59 -16.94 17.43
C LEU A 138 -14.49 -15.84 17.46
N THR A 139 -13.25 -16.16 17.08
CA THR A 139 -12.16 -15.17 16.94
C THR A 139 -12.24 -14.33 15.67
N LEU A 140 -13.02 -14.74 14.68
CA LEU A 140 -13.13 -14.09 13.36
C LEU A 140 -14.42 -13.26 13.20
N VAL A 141 -15.32 -13.32 14.17
CA VAL A 141 -16.66 -12.77 14.07
C VAL A 141 -16.88 -11.64 15.06
N GLU A 142 -17.65 -10.65 14.63
CA GLU A 142 -18.00 -9.54 15.49
C GLU A 142 -18.99 -9.97 16.58
N PRO A 143 -19.01 -9.31 17.76
CA PRO A 143 -19.88 -9.70 18.87
C PRO A 143 -21.36 -9.80 18.51
N HIS A 144 -21.85 -8.94 17.61
CA HIS A 144 -23.24 -8.92 17.17
C HIS A 144 -23.60 -10.06 16.19
N GLU A 145 -22.62 -10.63 15.49
CA GLU A 145 -22.83 -11.75 14.57
C GLU A 145 -22.89 -13.09 15.30
N ARG A 146 -22.38 -13.17 16.54
CA ARG A 146 -22.22 -14.42 17.31
C ARG A 146 -23.49 -15.25 17.44
N ALA A 147 -24.67 -14.60 17.43
CA ALA A 147 -25.95 -15.27 17.53
C ALA A 147 -26.32 -16.09 16.28
N LEU A 148 -25.68 -15.85 15.13
CA LEU A 148 -26.03 -16.46 13.84
C LEU A 148 -25.32 -17.79 13.59
N PHE A 149 -24.18 -18.05 14.25
CA PHE A 149 -23.33 -19.20 13.96
C PHE A 149 -23.66 -20.53 14.66
N PRO A 150 -24.37 -20.57 15.81
CA PRO A 150 -24.74 -21.85 16.44
C PRO A 150 -25.60 -22.76 15.55
N SER A 151 -26.33 -22.18 14.59
CA SER A 151 -27.19 -22.91 13.64
C SER A 151 -26.43 -23.52 12.45
N LEU A 152 -25.16 -23.18 12.25
CA LEU A 152 -24.36 -23.70 11.15
C LEU A 152 -23.88 -25.12 11.43
N SER A 153 -23.92 -25.96 10.40
CA SER A 153 -23.23 -27.26 10.42
C SER A 153 -21.71 -27.09 10.49
N HIS A 154 -21.00 -28.14 10.91
CA HIS A 154 -19.53 -28.15 10.98
C HIS A 154 -18.88 -27.71 9.65
N THR A 155 -19.34 -28.25 8.53
CA THR A 155 -18.84 -27.90 7.20
C THR A 155 -19.08 -26.42 6.86
N GLN A 156 -20.25 -25.88 7.19
CA GLN A 156 -20.56 -24.47 6.96
C GLN A 156 -19.67 -23.54 7.80
N LYS A 157 -19.39 -23.93 9.05
CA LYS A 157 -18.45 -23.18 9.91
C LYS A 157 -17.04 -23.16 9.32
N VAL A 158 -16.57 -24.28 8.78
CA VAL A 158 -15.26 -24.35 8.11
C VAL A 158 -15.22 -23.45 6.86
N GLU A 159 -16.26 -23.47 6.02
CA GLU A 159 -16.30 -22.55 4.86
C GLU A 159 -16.33 -21.08 5.29
N GLU A 160 -17.03 -20.75 6.38
CA GLU A 160 -17.07 -19.38 6.89
C GLU A 160 -15.71 -18.93 7.43
N ILE A 161 -14.97 -19.82 8.13
CA ILE A 161 -13.59 -19.57 8.53
C ILE A 161 -12.72 -19.28 7.31
N VAL A 162 -12.72 -20.17 6.31
CA VAL A 162 -11.88 -20.01 5.11
C VAL A 162 -12.24 -18.72 4.37
N ARG A 163 -13.53 -18.40 4.26
CA ARG A 163 -14.01 -17.17 3.62
C ARG A 163 -13.53 -15.91 4.35
N ARG A 164 -13.62 -15.88 5.69
CA ARG A 164 -13.24 -14.72 6.52
C ARG A 164 -11.73 -14.54 6.66
N CYS A 165 -10.94 -15.61 6.53
CA CYS A 165 -9.49 -15.51 6.52
C CYS A 165 -8.93 -14.98 5.19
N ARG A 166 -9.67 -15.10 4.08
CA ARG A 166 -9.26 -14.57 2.77
C ARG A 166 -9.51 -13.07 2.69
N VAL A 167 -8.65 -12.38 1.93
CA VAL A 167 -8.78 -10.93 1.69
C VAL A 167 -9.90 -10.67 0.70
N ALA A 168 -10.69 -9.61 0.96
CA ALA A 168 -11.69 -9.14 0.01
C ALA A 168 -11.00 -8.67 -1.26
N THR A 169 -11.33 -9.30 -2.39
CA THR A 169 -10.67 -8.99 -3.65
C THR A 169 -11.40 -7.87 -4.39
N PRO A 170 -10.71 -6.82 -4.85
CA PRO A 170 -11.33 -5.75 -5.64
C PRO A 170 -11.98 -6.28 -6.92
N SER A 171 -13.03 -5.60 -7.41
CA SER A 171 -13.57 -5.88 -8.74
C SER A 171 -12.55 -5.54 -9.83
N LEU A 172 -12.52 -6.36 -10.88
CA LEU A 172 -11.73 -6.12 -12.08
C LEU A 172 -12.47 -5.11 -12.98
N VAL A 173 -11.72 -4.23 -13.64
CA VAL A 173 -12.24 -3.18 -14.52
C VAL A 173 -11.53 -3.21 -15.88
N SER A 174 -12.25 -3.00 -16.98
CA SER A 174 -11.59 -2.91 -18.28
C SER A 174 -10.70 -1.66 -18.37
N TRP A 175 -9.64 -1.72 -19.17
CA TRP A 175 -8.85 -0.57 -19.54
C TRP A 175 -9.75 0.58 -20.05
N GLY A 176 -9.68 1.73 -19.38
CA GLY A 176 -10.58 2.86 -19.59
C GLY A 176 -9.97 4.07 -20.31
N TRP A 177 -8.63 4.13 -20.42
CA TRP A 177 -7.94 5.24 -21.09
C TRP A 177 -7.84 5.03 -22.60
N PHE A 178 -8.22 6.05 -23.39
CA PHE A 178 -8.13 6.01 -24.84
C PHE A 178 -7.59 7.34 -25.39
N PRO A 179 -6.84 7.34 -26.51
CA PRO A 179 -6.53 8.56 -27.24
C PRO A 179 -7.83 9.27 -27.66
N ALA A 180 -8.06 10.49 -27.17
CA ALA A 180 -9.22 11.29 -27.57
C ALA A 180 -8.85 12.26 -28.70
N CYS A 181 -9.75 12.52 -29.66
CA CYS A 181 -9.57 13.60 -30.65
C CYS A 181 -9.37 14.99 -30.00
N LYS A 182 -9.80 15.18 -28.75
CA LYS A 182 -9.60 16.42 -27.98
C LYS A 182 -8.25 16.49 -27.28
N ASP A 183 -7.45 15.44 -27.36
CA ASP A 183 -6.10 15.45 -26.79
C ASP A 183 -5.19 16.37 -27.59
N GLY A 184 -5.56 16.92 -28.75
CA GLY A 184 -4.72 17.84 -29.55
C GLY A 184 -3.97 18.91 -28.72
N ASP A 185 -4.57 19.38 -27.63
CA ASP A 185 -4.00 20.41 -26.74
C ASP A 185 -3.21 19.87 -25.53
N LEU A 186 -3.28 18.56 -25.23
CA LEU A 186 -2.56 17.98 -24.09
C LEU A 186 -1.05 17.90 -24.35
N THR A 187 -0.24 18.19 -23.34
CA THR A 187 1.20 17.98 -23.45
C THR A 187 1.52 16.47 -23.46
N PRO A 188 2.61 16.03 -24.11
CA PRO A 188 3.04 14.63 -24.05
C PRO A 188 3.22 14.08 -22.63
N LEU A 189 3.64 14.95 -21.69
CA LEU A 189 3.74 14.62 -20.27
C LEU A 189 2.38 14.28 -19.66
N ALA A 190 1.34 15.10 -19.93
CA ALA A 190 0.01 14.87 -19.39
C ALA A 190 -0.61 13.54 -19.90
N ILE A 191 -0.35 13.17 -21.15
CA ILE A 191 -0.75 11.85 -21.68
C ILE A 191 -0.02 10.74 -20.94
N ALA A 192 1.31 10.85 -20.78
CA ALA A 192 2.10 9.85 -20.05
C ALA A 192 1.60 9.67 -18.61
N GLU A 193 1.26 10.75 -17.92
CA GLU A 193 0.67 10.73 -16.57
C GLU A 193 -0.69 10.04 -16.52
N ALA A 194 -1.56 10.27 -17.52
CA ALA A 194 -2.86 9.64 -17.59
C ALA A 194 -2.75 8.12 -17.84
N ILE A 195 -1.84 7.70 -18.73
CA ILE A 195 -1.56 6.28 -19.00
C ILE A 195 -0.98 5.61 -17.76
N ASP A 196 -0.05 6.27 -17.07
CA ASP A 196 0.58 5.76 -15.84
C ASP A 196 -0.44 5.62 -14.70
N ALA A 197 -1.33 6.58 -14.53
CA ALA A 197 -2.42 6.51 -13.56
C ALA A 197 -3.39 5.35 -13.85
N GLU A 198 -3.71 5.10 -15.12
CA GLU A 198 -4.52 3.95 -15.53
C GLU A 198 -3.80 2.62 -15.23
N SER A 199 -2.50 2.53 -15.52
CA SER A 199 -1.67 1.38 -15.15
C SER A 199 -1.65 1.16 -13.63
N GLN A 200 -1.51 2.23 -12.84
CA GLN A 200 -1.55 2.14 -11.38
C GLN A 200 -2.92 1.64 -10.91
N LEU A 201 -4.03 2.18 -11.43
CA LEU A 201 -5.39 1.73 -11.11
C LEU A 201 -5.53 0.21 -11.27
N HIS A 202 -4.99 -0.35 -12.35
CA HIS A 202 -5.03 -1.79 -12.60
C HIS A 202 -4.14 -2.57 -11.62
N PHE A 203 -2.95 -2.06 -11.30
CA PHE A 203 -2.05 -2.68 -10.32
C PHE A 203 -2.70 -2.79 -8.94
N THR A 204 -3.46 -1.76 -8.51
CA THR A 204 -4.19 -1.79 -7.23
C THR A 204 -5.30 -2.85 -7.14
N ARG A 205 -5.63 -3.53 -8.25
CA ARG A 205 -6.61 -4.63 -8.27
C ARG A 205 -5.99 -5.99 -7.97
N ILE A 206 -4.67 -6.08 -7.89
CA ILE A 206 -3.97 -7.28 -7.46
C ILE A 206 -3.72 -7.16 -5.94
N SER A 207 -4.16 -8.15 -5.17
CA SER A 207 -3.91 -8.13 -3.73
C SER A 207 -2.43 -8.36 -3.42
N PHE A 208 -2.00 -7.90 -2.24
CA PHE A 208 -0.65 -8.15 -1.75
C PHE A 208 -0.37 -9.65 -1.65
N GLU A 209 -1.34 -10.42 -1.14
CA GLU A 209 -1.25 -11.87 -0.96
C GLU A 209 -1.04 -12.59 -2.30
N GLU A 210 -1.79 -12.20 -3.33
CA GLU A 210 -1.63 -12.76 -4.68
C GLU A 210 -0.27 -12.41 -5.29
N LEU A 211 0.22 -11.17 -5.10
CA LEU A 211 1.55 -10.78 -5.56
C LEU A 211 2.67 -11.54 -4.84
N VAL A 212 2.52 -11.80 -3.54
CA VAL A 212 3.48 -12.61 -2.78
C VAL A 212 3.51 -14.04 -3.33
N ARG A 213 2.35 -14.68 -3.51
CA ARG A 213 2.27 -16.01 -4.13
C ARG A 213 2.89 -16.02 -5.52
N TYR A 214 2.55 -15.03 -6.34
CA TYR A 214 3.10 -14.90 -7.68
C TYR A 214 4.63 -14.75 -7.68
N SER A 215 5.18 -13.96 -6.75
CA SER A 215 6.62 -13.77 -6.58
C SER A 215 7.37 -15.05 -6.23
N LEU A 216 6.68 -16.03 -5.63
CA LEU A 216 7.23 -17.33 -5.24
C LEU A 216 6.96 -18.44 -6.27
N GLY A 217 6.39 -18.07 -7.43
CA GLY A 217 6.24 -18.96 -8.59
C GLY A 217 4.88 -19.65 -8.71
N TRP A 218 3.87 -19.26 -7.94
CA TRP A 218 2.50 -19.72 -8.19
C TRP A 218 1.81 -18.87 -9.26
N PRO A 219 0.96 -19.47 -10.12
CA PRO A 219 0.19 -18.71 -11.11
C PRO A 219 -0.80 -17.76 -10.43
N SER A 220 -1.10 -16.63 -11.08
CA SER A 220 -2.07 -15.65 -10.61
C SER A 220 -2.91 -15.11 -11.75
N SER A 221 -4.20 -15.43 -11.74
CA SER A 221 -5.16 -14.97 -12.76
C SER A 221 -5.29 -13.44 -12.80
N ARG A 222 -5.09 -12.76 -11.67
CA ARG A 222 -5.12 -11.29 -11.61
C ARG A 222 -3.88 -10.64 -12.20
N VAL A 223 -2.72 -11.27 -12.02
CA VAL A 223 -1.50 -10.81 -12.71
C VAL A 223 -1.66 -11.00 -14.21
N ASP A 224 -2.16 -12.16 -14.64
CA ASP A 224 -2.43 -12.43 -16.06
C ASP A 224 -3.41 -11.42 -16.64
N TRP A 225 -4.49 -11.13 -15.91
CA TRP A 225 -5.45 -10.10 -16.27
C TRP A 225 -4.81 -8.71 -16.37
N PHE A 226 -3.97 -8.32 -15.41
CA PHE A 226 -3.29 -7.02 -15.41
C PHE A 226 -2.38 -6.87 -16.65
N LEU A 227 -1.63 -7.92 -17.00
CA LEU A 227 -0.81 -7.97 -18.20
C LEU A 227 -1.65 -7.94 -19.47
N GLN A 228 -2.82 -8.60 -19.45
CA GLN A 228 -3.78 -8.56 -20.55
C GLN A 228 -4.33 -7.14 -20.76
N GLN A 229 -4.59 -6.36 -19.71
CA GLN A 229 -5.05 -4.97 -19.88
C GLN A 229 -4.01 -4.09 -20.58
N HIS A 230 -2.71 -4.31 -20.34
CA HIS A 230 -1.65 -3.63 -21.07
C HIS A 230 -1.54 -4.09 -22.54
N THR A 231 -1.92 -5.34 -22.83
CA THR A 231 -2.05 -5.82 -24.22
C THR A 231 -3.26 -5.15 -24.91
N VAL A 232 -4.37 -4.97 -24.20
CA VAL A 232 -5.55 -4.24 -24.69
C VAL A 232 -5.19 -2.79 -25.00
N PHE A 233 -4.47 -2.12 -24.11
CA PHE A 233 -3.92 -0.78 -24.35
C PHE A 233 -3.09 -0.71 -25.63
N TYR A 234 -2.17 -1.67 -25.84
CA TYR A 234 -1.39 -1.76 -27.07
C TYR A 234 -2.28 -1.87 -28.33
N VAL A 235 -3.29 -2.74 -28.33
CA VAL A 235 -4.18 -2.93 -29.49
C VAL A 235 -4.94 -1.64 -29.80
N HIS A 236 -5.50 -0.97 -28.79
CA HIS A 236 -6.21 0.29 -28.98
C HIS A 236 -5.30 1.36 -29.56
N LEU A 237 -4.10 1.49 -29.00
CA LEU A 237 -3.15 2.50 -29.46
C LEU A 237 -2.62 2.20 -30.87
N LEU A 238 -2.39 0.92 -31.20
CA LEU A 238 -1.94 0.51 -32.53
C LEU A 238 -2.97 0.88 -33.59
N ASN A 239 -4.25 0.58 -33.33
CA ASN A 239 -5.34 0.96 -34.22
C ASN A 239 -5.41 2.49 -34.39
N TYR A 240 -5.24 3.25 -33.31
CA TYR A 240 -5.20 4.70 -33.35
C TYR A 240 -4.05 5.25 -34.21
N LEU A 241 -2.81 4.82 -33.98
CA LEU A 241 -1.63 5.31 -34.71
C LEU A 241 -1.56 4.85 -36.18
N ASN A 242 -2.31 3.81 -36.53
CA ASN A 242 -2.55 3.42 -37.91
C ASN A 242 -3.58 4.34 -38.59
N ALA A 243 -4.63 4.73 -37.88
CA ALA A 243 -5.65 5.65 -38.38
C ALA A 243 -5.17 7.11 -38.46
N PHE A 244 -4.28 7.53 -37.55
CA PHE A 244 -3.76 8.89 -37.42
C PHE A 244 -2.23 8.92 -37.42
N PRO A 245 -1.57 8.75 -38.59
CA PRO A 245 -0.10 8.71 -38.67
C PRO A 245 0.61 9.99 -38.21
N GLU A 246 -0.05 11.13 -38.29
CA GLU A 246 0.45 12.45 -37.87
C GLU A 246 0.77 12.50 -36.37
N ASP A 247 0.06 11.73 -35.55
CA ASP A 247 0.24 11.71 -34.10
C ASP A 247 1.43 10.87 -33.64
N ARG A 248 2.04 10.08 -34.53
CA ARG A 248 3.19 9.20 -34.19
C ARG A 248 4.34 9.97 -33.55
N GLY A 249 4.67 11.15 -34.08
CA GLY A 249 5.76 11.98 -33.54
C GLY A 249 5.47 12.50 -32.13
N ARG A 250 4.19 12.70 -31.79
CA ARG A 250 3.77 13.07 -30.44
C ARG A 250 3.93 11.90 -29.47
N TYR A 251 3.50 10.70 -29.86
CA TYR A 251 3.62 9.51 -29.01
C TYR A 251 5.06 9.04 -28.80
N VAL A 252 6.00 9.38 -29.70
CA VAL A 252 7.44 9.24 -29.42
C VAL A 252 7.89 10.12 -28.24
N LYS A 253 7.31 11.31 -28.06
CA LYS A 253 7.59 12.15 -26.88
C LYS A 253 6.93 11.60 -25.61
N VAL A 254 5.73 11.03 -25.73
CA VAL A 254 5.03 10.35 -24.63
C VAL A 254 5.86 9.15 -24.14
N GLU A 255 6.41 8.36 -25.05
CA GLU A 255 7.26 7.21 -24.73
C GLU A 255 8.45 7.60 -23.86
N LYS A 256 9.13 8.70 -24.18
CA LYS A 256 10.25 9.21 -23.37
C LYS A 256 9.84 9.50 -21.92
N HIS A 257 8.66 10.10 -21.72
CA HIS A 257 8.14 10.37 -20.38
C HIS A 257 7.68 9.12 -19.63
N LEU A 258 7.34 8.03 -20.34
CA LEU A 258 6.92 6.76 -19.74
C LEU A 258 8.11 5.88 -19.29
N ARG A 259 9.34 6.13 -19.77
CA ARG A 259 10.54 5.35 -19.39
C ARG A 259 10.80 5.31 -17.88
N GLU A 260 10.44 6.37 -17.16
CA GLU A 260 10.61 6.50 -15.71
C GLU A 260 9.33 6.17 -14.93
N ARG A 261 8.30 5.65 -15.60
CA ARG A 261 6.96 5.37 -15.06
C ARG A 261 6.62 3.89 -15.21
N SER A 262 5.34 3.54 -15.43
CA SER A 262 4.91 2.15 -15.59
C SER A 262 5.73 1.41 -16.66
N PRO A 263 6.49 0.36 -16.28
CA PRO A 263 7.28 -0.43 -17.22
C PRO A 263 6.38 -1.25 -18.17
N PHE A 264 5.15 -1.55 -17.75
CA PHE A 264 4.19 -2.28 -18.57
C PHE A 264 3.59 -1.36 -19.65
N ALA A 265 3.16 -0.16 -19.27
CA ALA A 265 2.62 0.80 -20.22
C ALA A 265 3.69 1.34 -21.18
N HIS A 266 4.90 1.58 -20.68
CA HIS A 266 6.07 1.92 -21.49
C HIS A 266 6.32 0.86 -22.57
N ARG A 267 6.44 -0.42 -22.18
CA ARG A 267 6.66 -1.51 -23.14
C ARG A 267 5.53 -1.64 -24.15
N ALA A 268 4.28 -1.51 -23.73
CA ALA A 268 3.13 -1.54 -24.64
C ALA A 268 3.20 -0.40 -25.68
N LEU A 269 3.49 0.84 -25.26
CA LEU A 269 3.65 1.97 -26.17
C LEU A 269 4.87 1.81 -27.09
N ALA A 270 6.02 1.42 -26.55
CA ALA A 270 7.24 1.20 -27.33
C ALA A 270 7.02 0.15 -28.44
N ARG A 271 6.34 -0.95 -28.12
CA ARG A 271 5.96 -1.98 -29.10
C ARG A 271 5.00 -1.45 -30.16
N CYS A 272 4.06 -0.59 -29.77
CA CYS A 272 3.14 0.06 -30.70
C CYS A 272 3.90 0.94 -31.71
N LEU A 273 4.81 1.80 -31.22
CA LEU A 273 5.62 2.66 -32.06
C LEU A 273 6.52 1.87 -33.01
N LEU A 274 7.13 0.77 -32.53
CA LEU A 274 7.92 -0.13 -33.37
C LEU A 274 7.10 -0.77 -34.50
N ALA A 275 5.86 -1.16 -34.22
CA ALA A 275 4.98 -1.78 -35.20
C ALA A 275 4.56 -0.80 -36.32
N VAL A 276 4.32 0.48 -35.99
CA VAL A 276 3.87 1.48 -36.98
C VAL A 276 5.00 2.20 -37.73
N GLN A 277 6.22 2.22 -37.19
CA GLN A 277 7.36 2.95 -37.78
C GLN A 277 8.19 2.15 -38.78
N GLY A 278 8.02 0.82 -38.89
CA GLY A 278 8.76 0.02 -39.86
C GLY A 278 10.27 0.04 -39.60
N ILE A 279 10.73 -0.83 -38.69
CA ILE A 279 12.13 -1.27 -38.48
C ILE A 279 13.21 -0.30 -39.01
N SER A 280 13.43 0.82 -38.32
CA SER A 280 14.59 1.69 -38.61
C SER A 280 15.18 2.42 -37.40
N SER A 281 14.68 2.15 -36.18
CA SER A 281 15.22 2.70 -34.93
C SER A 281 15.33 1.64 -33.83
N GLN A 282 15.83 0.44 -34.15
CA GLN A 282 16.02 -0.62 -33.14
C GLN A 282 17.06 -0.28 -32.06
N ALA A 283 17.97 0.66 -32.32
CA ALA A 283 19.11 0.92 -31.43
C ALA A 283 18.76 1.63 -30.11
N ASP A 284 17.66 2.39 -30.04
CA ASP A 284 17.28 3.17 -28.84
C ASP A 284 16.13 2.57 -28.01
N LEU A 285 15.45 1.54 -28.55
CA LEU A 285 14.29 0.87 -27.92
C LEU A 285 14.63 -0.54 -27.41
N SER A 286 15.87 -1.00 -27.61
CA SER A 286 16.38 -2.30 -27.19
C SER A 286 17.44 -2.16 -26.10
N SER A 287 17.04 -1.64 -24.93
CA SER A 287 17.84 -1.84 -23.72
C SER A 287 17.10 -2.80 -22.80
N ASN A 288 17.85 -3.78 -22.27
CA ASN A 288 17.44 -4.76 -21.25
C ASN A 288 16.34 -4.22 -20.35
N THR A 289 15.08 -4.48 -20.70
CA THR A 289 13.98 -3.98 -19.91
C THR A 289 13.88 -4.91 -18.69
N PRO A 290 14.10 -4.40 -17.46
CA PRO A 290 13.98 -5.22 -16.28
C PRO A 290 12.59 -5.86 -16.22
N GLN A 291 12.50 -7.02 -15.60
CA GLN A 291 11.24 -7.75 -15.50
C GLN A 291 10.22 -6.87 -14.76
N GLY A 292 8.99 -6.78 -15.26
CA GLY A 292 8.05 -5.76 -14.82
C GLY A 292 7.72 -5.81 -13.32
N PHE A 293 7.75 -6.99 -12.71
CA PHE A 293 7.51 -7.17 -11.27
C PHE A 293 8.78 -7.30 -10.42
N GLU A 294 9.98 -7.13 -10.99
CA GLU A 294 11.24 -7.29 -10.24
C GLU A 294 11.32 -6.39 -9.00
N PHE A 295 10.82 -5.15 -9.11
CA PHE A 295 10.81 -4.17 -8.01
C PHE A 295 10.06 -4.70 -6.77
N PHE A 296 9.06 -5.57 -6.94
CA PHE A 296 8.29 -6.16 -5.86
C PHE A 296 8.75 -7.59 -5.54
N ALA A 297 8.85 -8.43 -6.56
CA ALA A 297 9.11 -9.86 -6.39
C ALA A 297 10.53 -10.13 -5.88
N GLY A 298 11.54 -9.38 -6.34
CA GLY A 298 12.92 -9.54 -5.87
C GLY A 298 13.03 -9.39 -4.34
N PRO A 299 12.56 -8.28 -3.75
CA PRO A 299 12.49 -8.11 -2.30
C PRO A 299 11.72 -9.22 -1.56
N ILE A 300 10.56 -9.65 -2.06
CA ILE A 300 9.77 -10.72 -1.42
C ILE A 300 10.53 -12.05 -1.45
N GLN A 301 11.14 -12.42 -2.57
CA GLN A 301 11.91 -13.66 -2.70
C GLN A 301 13.10 -13.70 -1.74
N ARG A 302 13.76 -12.55 -1.49
CA ARG A 302 14.86 -12.45 -0.51
C ARG A 302 14.42 -12.82 0.90
N LEU A 303 13.20 -12.45 1.31
CA LEU A 303 12.68 -12.84 2.64
C LEU A 303 12.67 -14.35 2.85
N PHE A 304 12.42 -15.14 1.80
CA PHE A 304 12.39 -16.60 1.88
C PHE A 304 13.77 -17.27 1.71
N ARG A 305 14.77 -16.53 1.25
CA ARG A 305 16.16 -17.00 1.09
C ARG A 305 17.03 -16.64 2.28
N ASP A 306 16.87 -15.42 2.78
CA ASP A 306 17.82 -14.79 3.71
C ASP A 306 17.39 -14.97 5.17
N LEU A 307 16.09 -15.15 5.44
CA LEU A 307 15.58 -15.35 6.79
C LEU A 307 15.70 -16.81 7.26
N PRO A 308 15.90 -17.03 8.58
CA PRO A 308 15.78 -18.36 9.14
C PRO A 308 14.41 -18.97 8.81
N PRO A 309 14.35 -20.29 8.54
CA PRO A 309 13.10 -20.96 8.21
C PRO A 309 12.15 -20.93 9.42
N SER A 310 11.19 -20.01 9.37
CA SER A 310 10.07 -19.91 10.29
C SER A 310 8.90 -19.24 9.59
N LEU A 311 7.89 -20.03 9.22
CA LEU A 311 6.71 -19.56 8.52
C LEU A 311 5.91 -18.60 9.39
N THR A 312 5.81 -18.84 10.70
CA THR A 312 5.17 -17.91 11.64
C THR A 312 5.81 -16.52 11.57
N LEU A 313 7.15 -16.43 11.61
CA LEU A 313 7.85 -15.14 11.50
C LEU A 313 7.58 -14.48 10.15
N ILE A 314 7.76 -15.22 9.06
CA ILE A 314 7.56 -14.69 7.70
C ILE A 314 6.12 -14.21 7.51
N LEU A 315 5.11 -14.93 7.99
CA LEU A 315 3.71 -14.52 7.88
C LEU A 315 3.40 -13.25 8.69
N LYS A 316 4.05 -13.05 9.85
CA LYS A 316 3.96 -11.79 10.61
C LYS A 316 4.60 -10.63 9.83
N VAL A 317 5.80 -10.84 9.28
CA VAL A 317 6.49 -9.85 8.43
C VAL A 317 5.61 -9.50 7.23
N LEU A 318 5.11 -10.49 6.49
CA LEU A 318 4.23 -10.28 5.36
C LEU A 318 2.95 -9.51 5.76
N SER A 319 2.40 -9.76 6.95
CA SER A 319 1.22 -9.02 7.44
C SER A 319 1.52 -7.52 7.55
N VAL A 320 2.67 -7.16 8.13
CA VAL A 320 3.11 -5.75 8.22
C VAL A 320 3.38 -5.16 6.84
N LEU A 321 4.05 -5.92 5.98
CA LEU A 321 4.32 -5.51 4.60
C LEU A 321 3.04 -5.34 3.77
N GLY A 322 1.96 -6.06 4.08
CA GLY A 322 0.66 -5.86 3.45
C GLY A 322 0.07 -4.47 3.73
N VAL A 323 0.20 -3.98 4.96
CA VAL A 323 -0.21 -2.61 5.32
C VAL A 323 0.68 -1.59 4.62
N ARG A 324 1.99 -1.83 4.59
CA ARG A 324 2.94 -0.99 3.85
C ARG A 324 2.61 -0.96 2.36
N PHE A 325 2.29 -2.09 1.74
CA PHE A 325 1.89 -2.18 0.34
C PHE A 325 0.66 -1.31 0.05
N GLN A 326 -0.36 -1.35 0.91
CA GLN A 326 -1.54 -0.49 0.76
C GLN A 326 -1.16 0.98 0.81
N ARG A 327 -0.34 1.39 1.78
CA ARG A 327 0.14 2.78 1.91
C ARG A 327 0.97 3.21 0.70
N THR A 328 1.86 2.37 0.21
CA THR A 328 2.84 2.69 -0.83
C THR A 328 2.25 2.66 -2.24
N TYR A 329 1.30 1.77 -2.53
CA TYR A 329 0.83 1.55 -3.91
C TYR A 329 -0.67 1.76 -4.11
N VAL A 330 -1.49 1.47 -3.09
CA VAL A 330 -2.96 1.56 -3.21
C VAL A 330 -3.47 2.95 -2.85
N HIS A 331 -2.96 3.53 -1.76
CA HIS A 331 -3.39 4.84 -1.26
C HIS A 331 -2.47 5.99 -1.71
N ALA A 332 -1.37 5.66 -2.39
CA ALA A 332 -0.46 6.66 -2.93
C ALA A 332 -1.07 7.36 -4.16
N ARG A 333 -0.85 8.67 -4.26
CA ARG A 333 -1.33 9.48 -5.40
C ARG A 333 -0.66 9.11 -6.72
N ALA A 334 0.59 8.66 -6.66
CA ALA A 334 1.39 8.27 -7.81
C ALA A 334 2.29 7.10 -7.41
N MET A 335 2.55 6.20 -8.36
CA MET A 335 3.37 5.02 -8.16
C MET A 335 4.82 5.24 -8.57
N GLU A 336 5.76 4.90 -7.70
CA GLU A 336 7.19 4.84 -8.01
C GLU A 336 7.58 3.42 -8.46
N TRP A 337 7.46 3.13 -9.75
CA TRP A 337 7.70 1.80 -10.31
C TRP A 337 9.16 1.34 -10.26
N THR A 338 10.11 2.28 -10.23
CA THR A 338 11.55 2.01 -10.27
C THR A 338 12.13 1.72 -8.89
N ARG A 339 11.42 2.09 -7.82
CA ARG A 339 11.89 1.90 -6.45
C ARG A 339 11.52 0.50 -5.97
N PRO A 340 12.51 -0.31 -5.52
CA PRO A 340 12.22 -1.61 -4.94
C PRO A 340 11.28 -1.49 -3.73
N PHE A 341 10.38 -2.45 -3.59
CA PHE A 341 9.47 -2.51 -2.46
C PHE A 341 10.29 -2.63 -1.16
N ASN A 342 10.03 -1.72 -0.22
CA ASN A 342 10.74 -1.70 1.05
C ASN A 342 10.25 -2.84 1.94
N VAL A 343 11.08 -3.86 2.09
CA VAL A 343 10.83 -5.03 2.96
C VAL A 343 11.54 -4.94 4.30
N ALA A 344 12.12 -3.79 4.69
CA ALA A 344 12.76 -3.63 5.99
C ALA A 344 11.75 -3.82 7.12
N PHE A 345 12.08 -4.66 8.11
CA PHE A 345 11.18 -5.00 9.21
C PHE A 345 11.90 -4.98 10.58
N SER A 346 13.01 -4.25 10.70
CA SER A 346 13.85 -4.23 11.92
C SER A 346 13.08 -3.95 13.19
N PHE A 347 12.12 -3.01 13.19
CA PHE A 347 11.26 -2.77 14.35
C PHE A 347 10.48 -4.02 14.79
N LEU A 348 9.92 -4.76 13.84
CA LEU A 348 9.21 -6.01 14.14
C LEU A 348 10.17 -7.11 14.56
N GLU A 349 11.35 -7.19 13.93
CA GLU A 349 12.41 -8.12 14.29
C GLU A 349 12.84 -7.94 15.74
N ASP A 350 13.16 -6.70 16.12
CA ASP A 350 13.54 -6.32 17.47
C ASP A 350 12.40 -6.61 18.47
N LEU A 351 11.15 -6.30 18.11
CA LEU A 351 9.97 -6.58 18.94
C LEU A 351 9.78 -8.08 19.19
N LEU A 352 9.94 -8.92 18.16
CA LEU A 352 9.75 -10.37 18.26
C LEU A 352 10.95 -11.07 18.91
N GLY A 353 12.15 -10.51 18.77
CA GLY A 353 13.38 -11.01 19.40
C GLY A 353 13.51 -10.63 20.88
N SER A 354 12.77 -9.62 21.34
CA SER A 354 12.85 -9.12 22.71
C SER A 354 12.17 -10.05 23.71
N THR A 355 12.82 -10.25 24.86
CA THR A 355 12.29 -11.10 25.94
C THR A 355 11.36 -10.35 26.90
N SER A 356 11.38 -9.02 26.88
CA SER A 356 10.52 -8.14 27.68
C SER A 356 10.38 -6.75 27.06
N SER A 357 9.42 -5.95 27.52
CA SER A 357 9.26 -4.55 27.08
C SER A 357 10.46 -3.66 27.42
N MET A 358 11.16 -3.96 28.52
CA MET A 358 12.40 -3.30 28.91
C MET A 358 13.57 -3.67 27.99
N ASP A 359 13.67 -4.94 27.60
CA ASP A 359 14.67 -5.44 26.65
C ASP A 359 14.49 -4.75 25.29
N PHE A 360 13.25 -4.71 24.79
CA PHE A 360 12.92 -4.01 23.57
C PHE A 360 13.26 -2.51 23.61
N ALA A 361 12.91 -1.84 24.71
CA ALA A 361 13.23 -0.44 24.89
C ALA A 361 14.75 -0.19 24.89
N ARG A 362 15.55 -1.09 25.48
CA ARG A 362 17.02 -0.99 25.41
C ARG A 362 17.54 -1.16 23.99
N THR A 363 16.97 -2.06 23.19
CA THR A 363 17.36 -2.20 21.78
C THR A 363 17.14 -0.90 21.01
N LEU A 364 15.98 -0.27 21.19
CA LEU A 364 15.69 1.05 20.60
C LEU A 364 16.63 2.14 21.14
N THR A 365 16.88 2.17 22.45
CA THR A 365 17.84 3.11 23.05
C THR A 365 19.24 2.95 22.48
N ASN A 366 19.75 1.73 22.35
CA ASN A 366 21.07 1.46 21.78
C ASN A 366 21.15 1.84 20.29
N ALA A 367 20.04 1.75 19.55
CA ALA A 367 19.97 2.25 18.18
C ALA A 367 20.04 3.79 18.15
N ASP A 368 19.23 4.45 18.99
CA ASP A 368 19.22 5.90 19.13
C ASP A 368 20.59 6.44 19.60
N GLU A 369 21.25 5.81 20.57
CA GLU A 369 22.59 6.20 21.03
C GLU A 369 23.62 6.18 19.90
N ARG A 370 23.63 5.11 19.09
CA ARG A 370 24.51 5.00 17.92
C ARG A 370 24.21 6.05 16.85
N ASP A 371 22.94 6.35 16.62
CA ASP A 371 22.54 7.33 15.62
C ASP A 371 22.85 8.77 16.07
N PHE A 372 22.75 9.04 17.38
CA PHE A 372 23.02 10.35 17.98
C PHE A 372 24.49 10.58 18.35
N SER A 373 25.34 9.54 18.44
CA SER A 373 26.78 9.69 18.74
C SER A 373 27.48 10.61 17.72
N GLY A 374 27.04 10.58 16.47
CA GLY A 374 27.55 11.47 15.42
C GLY A 374 27.34 12.96 15.69
N ILE A 375 26.35 13.35 16.51
CA ILE A 375 26.14 14.74 16.94
C ILE A 375 27.19 15.13 18.00
N VAL A 376 27.51 14.19 18.90
CA VAL A 376 28.47 14.39 19.99
C VAL A 376 29.90 14.46 19.44
N GLU A 377 30.28 13.50 18.58
CA GLU A 377 31.64 13.39 18.05
C GLU A 377 32.05 14.57 17.16
N GLN A 378 31.12 15.12 16.38
CA GLN A 378 31.41 16.21 15.45
C GLN A 378 31.34 17.59 16.10
N GLY A 379 30.74 17.70 17.30
CA GLY A 379 30.53 18.96 18.02
C GLY A 379 29.71 20.01 17.25
N ILE A 380 29.19 19.64 16.08
CA ILE A 380 28.48 20.49 15.13
C ILE A 380 27.25 19.71 14.68
N PHE A 381 26.10 20.35 14.80
CA PHE A 381 24.86 19.83 14.27
C PHE A 381 24.86 19.95 12.74
N ASP A 382 25.32 18.90 12.07
CA ASP A 382 25.15 18.79 10.63
C ASP A 382 23.65 18.70 10.28
N GLN A 383 23.22 19.61 9.40
CA GLN A 383 21.84 19.65 8.94
C GLN A 383 21.42 18.34 8.24
N SER A 384 22.36 17.66 7.57
CA SER A 384 22.09 16.38 6.91
C SER A 384 21.82 15.26 7.92
N LEU A 385 22.60 15.24 9.02
CA LEU A 385 22.44 14.32 10.14
C LEU A 385 21.11 14.54 10.86
N ILE A 386 20.77 15.78 11.20
CA ILE A 386 19.47 16.12 11.81
C ILE A 386 18.32 15.67 10.91
N GLN A 387 18.39 15.95 9.61
CA GLN A 387 17.35 15.57 8.67
C GLN A 387 17.19 14.04 8.63
N ARG A 388 18.30 13.29 8.64
CA ARG A 388 18.27 11.82 8.71
C ARG A 388 17.58 11.33 9.97
N LEU A 389 17.92 11.87 11.14
CA LEU A 389 17.30 11.49 12.42
C LEU A 389 15.80 11.80 12.44
N CYS A 390 15.37 12.94 11.91
CA CYS A 390 13.95 13.27 11.77
C CYS A 390 13.21 12.29 10.83
N ILE A 391 13.85 11.87 9.73
CA ILE A 391 13.29 10.85 8.83
C ILE A 391 13.20 9.49 9.53
N GLN A 392 14.24 9.09 10.29
CA GLN A 392 14.24 7.84 11.05
C GLN A 392 13.11 7.81 12.09
N TRP A 393 12.90 8.91 12.82
CA TRP A 393 11.77 9.07 13.73
C TRP A 393 10.42 8.86 13.03
N GLU A 394 10.24 9.46 11.85
CA GLU A 394 9.00 9.34 11.09
C GLU A 394 8.79 7.91 10.58
N LEU A 395 9.85 7.26 10.08
CA LEU A 395 9.82 5.88 9.65
C LEU A 395 9.49 4.93 10.82
N LEU A 396 10.10 5.11 11.99
CA LEU A 396 9.79 4.34 13.18
C LEU A 396 8.33 4.52 13.62
N SER A 397 7.81 5.75 13.58
CA SER A 397 6.39 6.02 13.85
C SER A 397 5.47 5.30 12.87
N LEU A 398 5.86 5.20 11.60
CA LEU A 398 5.11 4.47 10.59
C LEU A 398 5.20 2.96 10.81
N ASP A 399 6.38 2.42 11.12
CA ASP A 399 6.57 0.99 11.40
C ASP A 399 5.73 0.53 12.60
N VAL A 400 5.64 1.35 13.64
CA VAL A 400 4.76 1.11 14.80
C VAL A 400 3.30 1.05 14.35
N TRP A 401 2.85 2.01 13.54
CA TRP A 401 1.48 2.05 13.00
C TRP A 401 1.19 0.84 12.10
N GLU A 402 2.12 0.46 11.21
CA GLU A 402 2.00 -0.70 10.33
C GLU A 402 1.92 -2.00 11.16
N CYS A 403 2.75 -2.14 12.20
CA CYS A 403 2.71 -3.28 13.11
C CYS A 403 1.40 -3.38 13.88
N CYS A 404 0.90 -2.27 14.45
CA CYS A 404 -0.37 -2.26 15.18
C CYS A 404 -1.56 -2.62 14.27
N THR A 405 -1.55 -2.09 13.04
CA THR A 405 -2.61 -2.36 12.05
C THR A 405 -2.59 -3.80 11.57
N ALA A 406 -1.41 -4.37 11.34
CA ALA A 406 -1.24 -5.73 10.82
C ALA A 406 -1.35 -6.83 11.88
N LEU A 407 -0.90 -6.53 13.11
CA LEU A 407 -0.76 -7.48 14.22
C LEU A 407 -1.42 -6.89 15.49
N PRO A 408 -2.77 -6.84 15.56
CA PRO A 408 -3.47 -6.29 16.72
C PRO A 408 -3.13 -7.00 18.04
N ASP A 409 -2.74 -8.27 17.96
CA ASP A 409 -2.25 -9.08 19.08
C ASP A 409 -0.97 -8.52 19.71
N MET A 410 -0.16 -7.76 18.97
CA MET A 410 1.10 -7.19 19.44
C MET A 410 0.96 -5.78 20.02
N VAL A 411 -0.22 -5.14 19.91
CA VAL A 411 -0.44 -3.76 20.37
C VAL A 411 -0.13 -3.62 21.86
N GLY A 412 -0.52 -4.59 22.68
CA GLY A 412 -0.21 -4.60 24.11
C GLY A 412 1.30 -4.54 24.40
N SER A 413 2.08 -5.40 23.73
CA SER A 413 3.54 -5.44 23.88
C SER A 413 4.20 -4.12 23.45
N ILE A 414 3.69 -3.48 22.39
CA ILE A 414 4.18 -2.17 21.93
C ILE A 414 3.83 -1.06 22.94
N GLN A 415 2.63 -1.09 23.53
CA GLN A 415 2.23 -0.13 24.57
C GLN A 415 3.12 -0.24 25.82
N GLU A 416 3.45 -1.47 26.22
CA GLU A 416 4.26 -1.75 27.41
C GLU A 416 5.68 -1.19 27.32
N CYS A 417 6.21 -0.92 26.12
CA CYS A 417 7.55 -0.37 25.96
C CYS A 417 7.62 1.16 26.18
N LEU A 418 6.50 1.88 26.21
CA LEU A 418 6.48 3.33 26.41
C LEU A 418 7.05 3.76 27.76
N GLN A 419 6.71 3.05 28.84
CA GLN A 419 7.20 3.36 30.19
C GLN A 419 8.71 3.10 30.32
N PRO A 420 9.24 1.93 29.90
CA PRO A 420 10.68 1.71 29.80
C PRO A 420 11.42 2.77 28.97
N LEU A 421 10.91 3.17 27.81
CA LEU A 421 11.55 4.21 26.98
C LEU A 421 11.63 5.57 27.70
N LEU A 422 10.57 5.94 28.43
CA LEU A 422 10.57 7.15 29.25
C LEU A 422 11.56 7.05 30.42
N LEU A 423 11.67 5.88 31.05
CA LEU A 423 12.62 5.62 32.14
C LEU A 423 14.08 5.66 31.66
N LEU A 424 14.37 5.14 30.47
CA LEU A 424 15.67 5.25 29.79
C LEU A 424 15.94 6.65 29.24
N ARG A 425 14.96 7.56 29.29
CA ARG A 425 15.04 8.94 28.78
C ARG A 425 15.35 8.99 27.27
N THR A 426 14.88 7.99 26.52
CA THR A 426 15.02 7.93 25.07
C THR A 426 13.79 8.55 24.41
N TYR A 427 13.73 9.88 24.42
CA TYR A 427 12.56 10.61 23.95
C TYR A 427 12.34 10.51 22.45
N HIS A 428 13.41 10.27 21.67
CA HIS A 428 13.33 10.07 20.23
C HIS A 428 12.42 8.89 19.87
N SER A 429 12.83 7.67 20.23
CA SER A 429 12.01 6.47 20.07
C SER A 429 10.69 6.52 20.84
N PHE A 430 10.66 7.05 22.06
CA PHE A 430 9.42 7.21 22.84
C PHE A 430 8.35 7.99 22.06
N MET A 431 8.71 9.16 21.52
CA MET A 431 7.79 9.98 20.74
C MET A 431 7.37 9.31 19.43
N ALA A 432 8.27 8.54 18.80
CA ALA A 432 7.95 7.80 17.57
C ALA A 432 6.89 6.72 17.82
N VAL A 433 7.10 5.88 18.84
CA VAL A 433 6.17 4.82 19.25
C VAL A 433 4.83 5.41 19.68
N LEU A 434 4.86 6.45 20.52
CA LEU A 434 3.64 7.13 20.98
C LEU A 434 2.84 7.73 19.81
N THR A 435 3.53 8.33 18.84
CA THR A 435 2.89 8.89 17.63
C THR A 435 2.31 7.78 16.74
N GLY A 436 3.01 6.66 16.59
CA GLY A 436 2.52 5.50 15.83
C GLY A 436 1.25 4.90 16.43
N LEU A 437 1.23 4.70 17.76
CA LEU A 437 0.04 4.24 18.50
C LEU A 437 -1.13 5.22 18.37
N HIS A 438 -0.84 6.53 18.39
CA HIS A 438 -1.88 7.54 18.18
C HIS A 438 -2.48 7.48 16.78
N LYS A 439 -1.65 7.37 15.74
CA LYS A 439 -2.12 7.19 14.36
C LYS A 439 -3.04 5.98 14.26
N TYR A 440 -2.66 4.85 14.87
CA TYR A 440 -3.47 3.63 14.87
C TYR A 440 -4.81 3.83 15.58
N SER A 441 -4.81 4.48 16.75
CA SER A 441 -6.03 4.80 17.49
C SER A 441 -7.01 5.67 16.69
N VAL A 442 -6.51 6.63 15.93
CA VAL A 442 -7.34 7.51 15.08
C VAL A 442 -7.89 6.76 13.87
N SER A 443 -7.08 5.88 13.26
CA SER A 443 -7.51 5.02 12.14
C SER A 443 -8.65 4.08 12.54
N GLU A 444 -8.52 3.38 13.67
CA GLU A 444 -9.55 2.47 14.18
C GLU A 444 -10.84 3.20 14.56
N SER A 445 -10.72 4.36 15.21
CA SER A 445 -11.88 5.16 15.61
C SER A 445 -12.68 5.68 14.40
N SER A 446 -12.01 5.89 13.26
CA SER A 446 -12.66 6.34 12.03
C SER A 446 -13.38 5.20 11.28
N ALA A 447 -12.95 3.94 11.47
CA ALA A 447 -13.59 2.76 10.92
C ALA A 447 -14.90 2.40 11.64
N CYS A 448 -15.05 2.77 12.93
CA CYS A 448 -16.24 2.49 13.74
C CYS A 448 -17.43 3.45 13.54
N VAL A 449 -17.39 4.40 12.59
CA VAL A 449 -18.45 5.42 12.42
C VAL A 449 -19.55 5.02 11.41
N GLU A 450 -19.47 3.85 10.77
CA GLU A 450 -20.48 3.40 9.76
C GLU A 450 -21.58 2.47 10.28
N THR A 451 -21.95 2.52 11.57
CA THR A 451 -23.14 1.78 12.06
C THR A 451 -24.24 2.71 12.57
N ASP A 452 -25.32 2.84 11.78
CA ASP A 452 -26.59 3.50 12.12
C ASP A 452 -27.36 2.72 13.21
N THR A 453 -26.81 2.58 14.42
CA THR A 453 -27.58 2.12 15.60
C THR A 453 -27.26 2.95 16.85
N PRO A 454 -28.26 3.60 17.50
CA PRO A 454 -28.02 4.59 18.54
C PRO A 454 -27.89 4.03 19.97
N THR A 455 -27.62 2.74 20.16
CA THR A 455 -27.59 2.13 21.50
C THR A 455 -26.59 0.97 21.61
N ALA A 456 -25.30 1.29 21.59
CA ALA A 456 -24.28 0.52 22.30
C ALA A 456 -23.07 1.45 22.49
N SER A 457 -22.79 1.81 23.73
CA SER A 457 -21.53 2.48 24.09
C SER A 457 -20.39 1.48 23.87
N LEU A 458 -19.90 1.40 22.63
CA LEU A 458 -18.62 0.81 22.28
C LEU A 458 -17.56 1.79 22.79
N ALA A 459 -17.06 1.57 24.00
CA ALA A 459 -15.83 2.22 24.44
C ALA A 459 -14.66 1.37 23.91
N PRO A 460 -13.99 1.74 22.80
CA PRO A 460 -12.75 1.09 22.42
C PRO A 460 -11.77 1.21 23.59
N LYS A 461 -11.08 0.11 23.92
CA LYS A 461 -9.98 0.14 24.89
C LYS A 461 -9.00 1.22 24.44
N PRO A 462 -8.67 2.22 25.27
CA PRO A 462 -7.81 3.30 24.83
C PRO A 462 -6.44 2.71 24.45
N VAL A 463 -6.12 2.79 23.16
CA VAL A 463 -4.84 2.37 22.57
C VAL A 463 -3.70 3.24 23.10
N LEU A 464 -4.00 4.44 23.59
CA LEU A 464 -3.03 5.32 24.21
C LEU A 464 -3.23 5.33 25.73
N PRO A 465 -2.17 5.14 26.53
CA PRO A 465 -2.21 5.45 27.95
C PRO A 465 -2.59 6.94 28.15
N PRO A 466 -3.69 7.26 28.85
CA PRO A 466 -4.18 8.63 29.01
C PRO A 466 -3.11 9.58 29.54
N ASP A 467 -2.29 9.07 30.46
CA ASP A 467 -1.22 9.80 31.12
C ASP A 467 -0.09 10.20 30.17
N LEU A 468 0.00 9.64 28.97
CA LEU A 468 1.06 9.94 28.00
C LEU A 468 0.57 10.79 26.82
N VAL A 469 -0.75 10.93 26.63
CA VAL A 469 -1.32 11.65 25.47
C VAL A 469 -0.85 13.11 25.42
N HIS A 470 -0.69 13.74 26.58
CA HIS A 470 -0.27 15.14 26.68
C HIS A 470 1.11 15.43 26.06
N PHE A 471 1.98 14.43 25.91
CA PHE A 471 3.27 14.59 25.21
C PHE A 471 3.11 14.86 23.71
N LEU A 472 2.02 14.40 23.09
CA LEU A 472 1.75 14.59 21.67
C LEU A 472 1.19 15.96 21.32
N ASP A 473 0.78 16.76 22.32
CA ASP A 473 0.19 18.08 22.09
C ASP A 473 1.23 19.03 21.47
N PRO A 474 1.04 19.50 20.22
CA PRO A 474 1.97 20.43 19.59
C PRO A 474 1.87 21.86 20.16
N PHE A 475 0.90 22.15 21.03
CA PHE A 475 0.71 23.46 21.63
C PHE A 475 1.99 23.96 22.32
N GLN A 476 2.31 25.24 22.09
CA GLN A 476 3.54 25.87 22.57
C GLN A 476 4.83 25.08 22.25
N ASN A 477 4.87 24.45 21.07
CA ASN A 477 6.02 23.68 20.59
C ASN A 477 6.34 22.46 21.49
N TYR A 478 5.32 21.63 21.77
CA TYR A 478 5.42 20.43 22.60
C TYR A 478 5.84 20.73 24.05
N ALA A 479 5.14 21.66 24.71
CA ALA A 479 5.49 22.15 26.04
C ALA A 479 5.66 21.04 27.08
N ALA A 480 4.78 20.03 27.09
CA ALA A 480 4.85 18.88 27.99
C ALA A 480 6.16 18.08 27.85
N TYR A 481 6.50 17.70 26.62
CA TYR A 481 7.77 17.04 26.32
C TYR A 481 8.96 17.91 26.73
N ARG A 482 8.92 19.20 26.38
CA ARG A 482 10.02 20.12 26.69
C ARG A 482 10.25 20.24 28.19
N GLN A 483 9.18 20.36 28.98
CA GLN A 483 9.28 20.41 30.44
C GLN A 483 9.92 19.12 31.00
N GLN A 484 9.51 17.96 30.49
CA GLN A 484 10.10 16.68 30.88
C GLN A 484 11.59 16.60 30.52
N PHE A 485 11.97 17.02 29.31
CA PHE A 485 13.36 17.04 28.85
C PHE A 485 14.24 18.01 29.64
N GLU A 486 13.70 19.17 30.05
CA GLU A 486 14.41 20.11 30.92
C GLU A 486 14.67 19.53 32.31
N ASN A 487 13.71 18.80 32.87
CA ASN A 487 13.82 18.17 34.18
C ASN A 487 14.73 16.94 34.18
N ALA A 488 14.70 16.14 33.11
CA ALA A 488 15.45 14.90 32.97
C ALA A 488 15.98 14.78 31.53
N ALA A 489 17.18 15.31 31.29
CA ALA A 489 17.83 15.24 29.99
C ALA A 489 18.08 13.78 29.56
N GLY A 490 18.02 13.55 28.25
CA GLY A 490 18.06 12.24 27.62
C GLY A 490 18.33 12.37 26.11
N ILE A 491 18.06 11.33 25.34
CA ILE A 491 18.13 11.40 23.87
C ILE A 491 16.90 12.18 23.35
N PRO A 492 17.08 13.32 22.68
CA PRO A 492 15.98 14.24 22.43
C PRO A 492 15.09 13.83 21.24
N PHE A 493 13.80 14.11 21.37
CA PHE A 493 12.92 14.30 20.22
C PHE A 493 13.25 15.64 19.55
N LEU A 494 13.81 15.60 18.34
CA LEU A 494 14.47 16.74 17.69
C LEU A 494 13.52 17.81 17.15
N ILE A 495 12.29 17.46 16.74
CA ILE A 495 11.36 18.40 16.07
C ILE A 495 11.17 19.72 16.84
N PRO A 496 10.80 19.74 18.14
CA PRO A 496 10.64 20.97 18.90
C PRO A 496 11.94 21.79 18.99
N HIS A 497 13.09 21.13 19.13
CA HIS A 497 14.39 21.79 19.21
C HIS A 497 14.79 22.43 17.88
N MET A 498 14.49 21.78 16.75
CA MET A 498 14.73 22.34 15.42
C MET A 498 13.83 23.54 15.11
N ARG A 499 12.57 23.50 15.56
CA ARG A 499 11.67 24.66 15.45
C ARG A 499 12.17 25.84 16.27
N GLU A 500 12.75 25.59 17.44
CA GLU A 500 13.33 26.64 18.27
C GLU A 500 14.64 27.17 17.68
N TYR A 501 15.49 26.30 17.13
CA TYR A 501 16.69 26.69 16.38
C TYR A 501 16.35 27.64 15.23
N GLN A 502 15.29 27.37 14.47
CA GLN A 502 14.82 28.27 13.40
C GLN A 502 14.44 29.68 13.90
N GLN A 503 14.07 29.83 15.17
CA GLN A 503 13.66 31.09 15.77
C GLN A 503 14.81 31.82 16.50
N LYS A 504 15.67 31.07 17.20
CA LYS A 504 16.68 31.61 18.13
C LYS A 504 18.12 31.39 17.67
N GLY A 505 18.33 30.60 16.62
CA GLY A 505 19.64 30.32 16.03
C GLY A 505 20.50 29.37 16.87
N GLU A 506 21.80 29.41 16.59
CA GLU A 506 22.84 28.49 17.06
C GLU A 506 22.91 28.22 18.58
N PRO A 507 22.57 29.14 19.51
CA PRO A 507 22.63 28.87 20.95
C PRO A 507 21.80 27.67 21.40
N VAL A 508 20.66 27.40 20.73
CA VAL A 508 19.77 26.27 21.03
C VAL A 508 20.49 24.94 20.79
N LEU A 509 21.22 24.86 19.67
CA LEU A 509 21.96 23.65 19.30
C LEU A 509 23.11 23.41 20.26
N ARG A 510 23.86 24.45 20.65
CA ARG A 510 24.94 24.30 21.64
C ARG A 510 24.42 23.79 22.97
N GLN A 511 23.28 24.31 23.45
CA GLN A 511 22.66 23.81 24.68
C GLN A 511 22.21 22.35 24.55
N LEU A 512 21.67 21.96 23.39
CA LEU A 512 21.25 20.59 23.13
C LEU A 512 22.43 19.62 23.09
N ALA A 513 23.54 19.99 22.43
CA ALA A 513 24.78 19.19 22.42
C ALA A 513 25.33 18.98 23.83
N LEU A 514 25.43 20.04 24.64
CA LEU A 514 25.90 19.93 26.02
C LEU A 514 25.03 18.97 26.87
N LYS A 515 23.71 18.98 26.66
CA LYS A 515 22.82 18.04 27.34
C LYS A 515 22.98 16.60 26.83
N LEU A 516 23.30 16.43 25.55
CA LEU A 516 23.48 15.13 24.91
C LEU A 516 24.81 14.46 25.29
N GLU A 517 25.90 15.24 25.41
CA GLU A 517 27.22 14.78 25.88
C GLU A 517 27.17 14.11 27.26
N ASN A 518 26.22 14.53 28.10
CA ASN A 518 26.04 13.97 29.44
C ASN A 518 25.20 12.68 29.46
N VAL A 519 24.71 12.23 28.31
CA VAL A 519 23.73 11.14 28.16
C VAL A 519 24.22 10.05 27.22
N VAL A 520 24.77 10.43 26.06
CA VAL A 520 25.31 9.47 25.07
C VAL A 520 26.77 9.21 25.45
N PRO A 521 27.14 7.95 25.73
CA PRO A 521 28.47 7.59 26.23
C PRO A 521 29.61 7.71 25.20
#